data_AF-A0A8B9D6I3-F1
#
_entry.id   AF-A0A8B9D6I3-F1
#
_cell.length_a   1.000
_cell.length_b   1.000
_cell.length_c   1.000
_cell.angle_alpha   90.00
_cell.angle_beta   90.00
_cell.angle_gamma   90.00
#
_symmetry.space_group_name_H-M   'P 1'
#
loop_
_entity.id
_entity.type
_entity.pdbx_description
1 polymer ?
#
loop_
_entity_poly.entity_id
_entity_poly.type
_entity_poly.pdbx_seq_one_letter_code
_entity_poly.pdbx_strand_id
1 'polypeptide(L)'
;KYLICNNLIIWKVLALLDECNSNPLGLQPIDFIPAVPQRLTDERNDKEISVVIAASDERLGGAIAAMNSIYHNTKSNVVFYIVTLNDTVDHLRLWLSNTALKNLRYRILDFDPRVLEGKVQVDPQKADPLKPLTFARFYLPSLVPHAEKAIYVDDDVVVQDDILELYNTPLKPGHAAAFSDDCDSTTNKVAVRGAGNQYNYIGFLDYKKETIRKLAMKANTCSFNPGVFVANLTEWKLQNITKQLEKWMTLNVAEELYSRTLAGSITTPPLLIVFYKQHSSIDPMWNVRHLGSSAGKRYSPQFVKAAKLLHWNGHFKPWGRTASYAEVWEKWYVPDPTGKFSLIRRHSEAYEAK
;
A
#
# COMPACT_ATOMS: atom_id res chain seq x y z
N LYS A 1 61.10 -19.01 10.87
CA LYS A 1 60.45 -17.71 11.16
C LYS A 1 58.97 -17.89 10.91
N TYR A 2 58.30 -18.65 11.78
CA TYR A 2 57.58 -18.26 13.00
C TYR A 2 56.28 -17.51 12.74
N LEU A 3 55.23 -18.24 13.07
CA LEU A 3 53.84 -17.88 13.28
C LEU A 3 53.67 -17.51 14.79
N ILE A 4 52.59 -16.76 15.12
CA ILE A 4 51.81 -16.77 16.40
C ILE A 4 52.02 -15.66 17.46
N CYS A 5 50.86 -15.11 17.91
CA CYS A 5 50.46 -14.44 19.19
C CYS A 5 51.12 -13.10 19.59
N ASN A 6 50.50 -12.18 20.34
CA ASN A 6 49.55 -12.33 21.45
C ASN A 6 48.75 -11.04 21.77
N ASN A 7 47.78 -11.20 22.66
CA ASN A 7 46.77 -10.28 23.19
C ASN A 7 47.26 -9.41 24.40
N LEU A 8 46.42 -8.43 24.80
CA LEU A 8 46.11 -7.98 26.20
C LEU A 8 46.84 -6.77 26.90
N ILE A 9 46.04 -5.72 27.22
CA ILE A 9 45.64 -5.23 28.58
C ILE A 9 46.35 -4.08 29.39
N ILE A 10 45.49 -3.18 29.91
CA ILE A 10 45.43 -2.45 31.22
C ILE A 10 45.93 -1.00 31.44
N TRP A 11 45.04 -0.28 32.15
CA TRP A 11 44.91 1.07 32.70
C TRP A 11 45.89 1.50 33.81
N LYS A 12 45.97 2.83 34.06
CA LYS A 12 46.31 3.41 35.38
C LYS A 12 45.61 4.75 35.63
N VAL A 13 45.00 4.87 36.82
CA VAL A 13 44.43 6.06 37.49
C VAL A 13 45.18 6.25 38.81
N LEU A 14 45.34 7.50 39.30
CA LEU A 14 45.48 7.98 40.71
C LEU A 14 45.86 9.49 40.63
N ALA A 15 45.03 10.46 41.05
CA ALA A 15 44.67 10.92 42.41
C ALA A 15 45.70 11.86 43.08
N LEU A 16 45.26 13.05 43.51
CA LEU A 16 45.74 13.83 44.67
C LEU A 16 44.76 14.98 45.01
N LEU A 17 44.51 15.19 46.32
CA LEU A 17 43.56 16.11 46.98
C LEU A 17 44.31 17.14 47.87
N ASP A 18 43.71 18.33 48.00
CA ASP A 18 43.64 19.35 49.08
C ASP A 18 44.85 19.92 49.86
N GLU A 19 44.88 21.27 50.00
CA GLU A 19 44.85 22.01 51.30
C GLU A 19 44.54 23.54 51.16
N CYS A 20 44.20 24.20 52.29
CA CYS A 20 43.25 25.33 52.51
C CYS A 20 43.70 26.83 52.44
N ASN A 21 42.67 27.68 52.23
CA ASN A 21 42.28 29.00 52.82
C ASN A 21 43.06 30.34 52.60
N SER A 22 42.36 31.32 51.99
CA SER A 22 42.04 32.65 52.58
C SER A 22 41.10 33.47 51.67
N ASN A 23 39.93 33.89 52.17
CA ASN A 23 39.03 34.92 51.59
C ASN A 23 39.47 36.33 52.09
N PRO A 24 39.04 37.50 51.53
CA PRO A 24 37.73 37.75 50.91
C PRO A 24 37.74 38.65 49.64
N LEU A 25 36.76 38.48 48.76
CA LEU A 25 36.10 39.58 48.03
C LEU A 25 34.83 39.01 47.39
N GLY A 26 33.69 39.57 47.79
CA GLY A 26 32.37 39.01 47.55
C GLY A 26 31.88 39.11 46.12
N LEU A 27 31.20 38.05 45.67
CA LEU A 27 30.23 38.06 44.58
C LEU A 27 29.13 37.05 44.93
N GLN A 28 27.87 37.49 44.84
CA GLN A 28 26.67 36.71 45.14
C GLN A 28 26.45 35.60 44.10
N PRO A 29 25.88 34.43 44.45
CA PRO A 29 25.46 33.43 43.47
C PRO A 29 24.15 33.87 42.81
N ILE A 30 24.15 33.91 41.47
CA ILE A 30 22.94 34.05 40.68
C ILE A 30 22.36 32.64 40.49
N ASP A 31 21.23 32.36 41.14
CA ASP A 31 20.38 31.21 40.85
C ASP A 31 19.66 31.42 39.51
N PHE A 32 20.13 30.73 38.45
CA PHE A 32 19.31 30.50 37.25
C PHE A 32 19.22 28.98 37.02
N ILE A 33 18.21 28.37 37.63
CA ILE A 33 17.61 27.14 37.12
C ILE A 33 16.54 27.58 36.12
N PRO A 34 16.68 27.35 34.81
CA PRO A 34 15.55 27.48 33.92
C PRO A 34 14.59 26.33 34.24
N ALA A 35 13.44 26.67 34.80
CA ALA A 35 12.33 25.74 34.94
C ALA A 35 12.05 25.08 33.58
N VAL A 36 12.05 23.74 33.57
CA VAL A 36 11.59 22.94 32.43
C VAL A 36 10.16 23.38 32.11
N PRO A 37 9.86 23.90 30.91
CA PRO A 37 8.48 24.14 30.54
C PRO A 37 7.79 22.78 30.46
N GLN A 38 6.81 22.57 31.34
CA GLN A 38 5.84 21.49 31.20
C GLN A 38 5.28 21.56 29.78
N ARG A 39 5.59 20.54 28.95
CA ARG A 39 4.95 20.33 27.65
C ARG A 39 3.47 19.99 27.89
N LEU A 40 2.67 21.02 28.03
CA LEU A 40 1.28 21.01 27.63
C LEU A 40 1.21 21.64 26.24
N THR A 41 1.45 20.83 25.22
CA THR A 41 0.85 21.06 23.92
C THR A 41 0.27 19.75 23.45
N ASP A 42 -1.06 19.72 23.48
CA ASP A 42 -1.92 18.83 22.72
C ASP A 42 -1.65 19.12 21.23
N GLU A 43 -0.50 18.69 20.73
CA GLU A 43 -0.18 18.73 19.30
C GLU A 43 -1.05 17.66 18.64
N ARG A 44 -2.25 18.07 18.22
CA ARG A 44 -2.87 17.46 17.06
C ARG A 44 -1.78 17.35 16.01
N ASN A 45 -1.38 16.12 15.73
CA ASN A 45 -0.40 15.81 14.72
C ASN A 45 -1.08 16.15 13.38
N ASP A 46 -1.06 17.42 12.99
CA ASP A 46 -1.61 18.00 11.74
C ASP A 46 -0.84 17.49 10.50
N LYS A 47 -0.15 16.36 10.64
CA LYS A 47 0.60 15.69 9.58
C LYS A 47 -0.37 15.24 8.51
N GLU A 48 -0.15 15.79 7.32
CA GLU A 48 -0.91 15.43 6.14
C GLU A 48 -0.69 13.95 5.79
N ILE A 49 -1.80 13.21 5.63
CA ILE A 49 -1.79 11.82 5.17
C ILE A 49 -2.02 11.82 3.66
N SER A 50 -0.98 11.55 2.89
CA SER A 50 -1.09 11.36 1.44
C SER A 50 -1.62 9.96 1.13
N VAL A 51 -2.79 9.88 0.50
CA VAL A 51 -3.38 8.64 0.00
C VAL A 51 -3.38 8.68 -1.52
N VAL A 52 -2.75 7.70 -2.16
CA VAL A 52 -2.67 7.58 -3.63
C VAL A 52 -3.64 6.50 -4.08
N ILE A 53 -4.47 6.84 -5.07
CA ILE A 53 -5.44 5.92 -5.67
C ILE A 53 -5.38 6.05 -7.18
N ALA A 54 -5.30 4.91 -7.87
CA ALA A 54 -5.44 4.87 -9.32
C ALA A 54 -6.93 4.73 -9.68
N ALA A 55 -7.43 5.57 -10.58
CA ALA A 55 -8.84 5.59 -10.98
C ALA A 55 -8.93 5.57 -12.50
N SER A 56 -9.42 4.47 -13.08
CA SER A 56 -9.76 4.37 -14.50
C SER A 56 -11.24 4.65 -14.73
N ASP A 57 -11.61 5.20 -15.89
CA ASP A 57 -12.98 5.65 -16.19
C ASP A 57 -14.05 4.60 -15.86
N GLU A 58 -13.81 3.35 -16.27
CA GLU A 58 -14.71 2.23 -16.07
C GLU A 58 -14.80 1.72 -14.62
N ARG A 59 -13.91 2.21 -13.74
CA ARG A 59 -13.83 1.85 -12.32
C ARG A 59 -14.01 3.05 -11.39
N LEU A 60 -14.37 4.23 -11.91
CA LEU A 60 -14.46 5.46 -11.12
C LEU A 60 -15.32 5.30 -9.86
N GLY A 61 -16.47 4.64 -9.96
CA GLY A 61 -17.36 4.44 -8.81
C GLY A 61 -16.71 3.65 -7.68
N GLY A 62 -15.77 2.74 -8.01
CA GLY A 62 -14.89 2.08 -7.04
C GLY A 62 -14.02 3.08 -6.28
N ALA A 63 -13.26 3.89 -7.02
CA ALA A 63 -12.37 4.90 -6.45
C ALA A 63 -13.13 5.94 -5.61
N ILE A 64 -14.30 6.37 -6.08
CA ILE A 64 -15.20 7.29 -5.36
C ILE A 64 -15.67 6.67 -4.04
N ALA A 65 -16.10 5.40 -4.06
CA ALA A 65 -16.52 4.70 -2.83
C ALA A 65 -15.35 4.51 -1.85
N ALA A 66 -14.16 4.18 -2.35
CA ALA A 66 -12.96 4.06 -1.52
C ALA A 66 -12.62 5.40 -0.84
N MET A 67 -12.57 6.50 -1.59
CA MET A 67 -12.34 7.84 -1.04
C MET A 67 -13.43 8.26 -0.05
N ASN A 68 -14.69 7.98 -0.36
CA ASN A 68 -15.83 8.27 0.51
C ASN A 68 -15.72 7.51 1.84
N SER A 69 -15.35 6.22 1.81
CA SER A 69 -15.13 5.42 3.01
C SER A 69 -13.97 5.93 3.86
N ILE A 70 -12.87 6.35 3.25
CA ILE A 70 -11.73 6.92 3.97
C ILE A 70 -12.12 8.24 4.62
N TYR A 71 -12.73 9.15 3.86
CA TYR A 71 -13.09 10.49 4.30
C TYR A 71 -14.02 10.50 5.53
N HIS A 72 -14.99 9.58 5.58
CA HIS A 72 -15.95 9.52 6.68
C HIS A 72 -15.49 8.70 7.90
N ASN A 73 -14.47 7.85 7.75
CA ASN A 73 -13.96 7.03 8.86
C ASN A 73 -12.67 7.60 9.50
N THR A 74 -12.23 8.79 9.10
CA THR A 74 -11.09 9.47 9.74
C THR A 74 -11.39 10.92 10.07
N LYS A 75 -10.75 11.42 11.13
CA LYS A 75 -10.69 12.86 11.44
C LYS A 75 -9.35 13.47 11.02
N SER A 76 -8.45 12.66 10.48
CA SER A 76 -7.10 13.07 10.11
C SER A 76 -7.07 13.88 8.82
N ASN A 77 -6.02 14.67 8.65
CA ASN A 77 -5.86 15.56 7.51
C ASN A 77 -5.41 14.79 6.25
N VAL A 78 -6.35 14.17 5.53
CA VAL A 78 -6.06 13.37 4.32
C VAL A 78 -6.00 14.25 3.06
N VAL A 79 -5.04 13.98 2.16
CA VAL A 79 -5.05 14.44 0.76
C VAL A 79 -5.05 13.22 -0.16
N PHE A 80 -6.02 13.19 -1.08
CA PHE A 80 -6.09 12.18 -2.12
C PHE A 80 -5.30 12.60 -3.35
N TYR A 81 -4.36 11.77 -3.78
CA TYR A 81 -3.66 11.89 -5.06
C TYR A 81 -4.29 10.88 -6.02
N ILE A 82 -5.21 11.38 -6.84
CA ILE A 82 -6.01 10.56 -7.75
C ILE A 82 -5.29 10.50 -9.09
N VAL A 83 -4.75 9.33 -9.39
CA VAL A 83 -3.96 9.08 -10.60
C VAL A 83 -4.88 8.50 -11.67
N THR A 84 -5.02 9.19 -12.79
CA THR A 84 -5.98 8.86 -13.84
C THR A 84 -5.39 9.15 -15.23
N LEU A 85 -6.10 8.78 -16.29
CA LEU A 85 -5.79 9.21 -17.65
C LEU A 85 -6.51 10.53 -17.98
N ASN A 86 -5.95 11.31 -18.89
CA ASN A 86 -6.45 12.63 -19.30
C ASN A 86 -7.93 12.63 -19.73
N ASP A 87 -8.39 11.60 -20.43
CA ASP A 87 -9.79 11.46 -20.89
C ASP A 87 -10.81 11.27 -19.76
N THR A 88 -10.34 10.86 -18.58
CA THR A 88 -11.15 10.56 -17.40
C THR A 88 -11.28 11.77 -16.47
N VAL A 89 -10.41 12.78 -16.63
CA VAL A 89 -10.29 13.92 -15.69
C VAL A 89 -11.59 14.71 -15.55
N ASP A 90 -12.28 14.99 -16.64
CA ASP A 90 -13.50 15.81 -16.60
C ASP A 90 -14.67 15.07 -15.94
N HIS A 91 -14.80 13.78 -16.21
CA HIS A 91 -15.78 12.92 -15.54
C HIS A 91 -15.54 12.87 -14.03
N LEU A 92 -14.28 12.65 -13.62
CA LEU A 92 -13.88 12.67 -12.21
C LEU A 92 -14.17 14.01 -11.53
N ARG A 93 -13.84 15.13 -12.18
CA ARG A 93 -14.10 16.47 -11.62
C ARG A 93 -15.59 16.70 -11.39
N LEU A 94 -16.43 16.35 -12.35
CA LEU A 94 -17.87 16.51 -12.23
C LEU A 94 -18.43 15.68 -11.07
N TRP A 95 -17.94 14.46 -10.88
CA TRP A 95 -18.35 13.59 -9.78
C TRP A 95 -17.94 14.15 -8.42
N LEU A 96 -16.70 14.65 -8.29
CA LEU A 96 -16.21 15.23 -7.04
C LEU A 96 -16.90 16.56 -6.68
N SER A 97 -17.20 17.42 -7.66
CA SER A 97 -17.79 18.74 -7.41
C SER A 97 -19.29 18.70 -7.07
N ASN A 98 -20.02 17.71 -7.58
CA ASN A 98 -21.49 17.65 -7.48
C ASN A 98 -22.00 16.68 -6.40
N THR A 99 -21.14 16.19 -5.51
CA THR A 99 -21.52 15.18 -4.51
C THR A 99 -21.12 15.59 -3.10
N ALA A 100 -21.42 14.71 -2.12
CA ALA A 100 -21.02 14.87 -0.72
C ALA A 100 -19.50 15.02 -0.54
N LEU A 101 -18.71 14.70 -1.57
CA LEU A 101 -17.25 14.75 -1.61
C LEU A 101 -16.66 16.12 -2.00
N LYS A 102 -17.48 17.16 -2.17
CA LYS A 102 -17.03 18.50 -2.57
C LYS A 102 -15.96 19.13 -1.66
N ASN A 103 -15.86 18.68 -0.41
CA ASN A 103 -14.90 19.17 0.58
C ASN A 103 -13.65 18.28 0.69
N LEU A 104 -13.52 17.24 -0.15
CA LEU A 104 -12.30 16.44 -0.20
C LEU A 104 -11.11 17.32 -0.59
N ARG A 105 -9.99 17.15 0.10
CA ARG A 105 -8.71 17.65 -0.37
C ARG A 105 -8.13 16.62 -1.33
N TYR A 106 -7.98 16.99 -2.59
CA TYR A 106 -7.44 16.09 -3.60
C TYR A 106 -6.56 16.81 -4.63
N ARG A 107 -5.78 16.03 -5.34
CA ARG A 107 -5.02 16.41 -6.53
C ARG A 107 -5.26 15.35 -7.59
N ILE A 108 -5.69 15.77 -8.78
CA ILE A 108 -5.82 14.88 -9.93
C ILE A 108 -4.47 14.89 -10.66
N LEU A 109 -3.90 13.72 -10.89
CA LEU A 109 -2.63 13.52 -11.57
C LEU A 109 -2.87 12.72 -12.85
N ASP A 110 -2.38 13.23 -13.96
CA ASP A 110 -2.38 12.50 -15.23
C ASP A 110 -1.22 11.50 -15.26
N PHE A 111 -1.51 10.25 -15.60
CA PHE A 111 -0.53 9.18 -15.74
C PHE A 111 -0.14 9.01 -17.20
N ASP A 112 1.06 9.45 -17.55
CA ASP A 112 1.61 9.30 -18.89
C ASP A 112 1.99 7.83 -19.19
N PRO A 113 1.25 7.11 -20.06
CA PRO A 113 1.53 5.70 -20.34
C PRO A 113 2.87 5.47 -21.05
N ARG A 114 3.48 6.51 -21.64
CA ARG A 114 4.78 6.42 -22.33
C ARG A 114 5.89 5.97 -21.40
N VAL A 115 5.75 6.17 -20.09
CA VAL A 115 6.70 5.66 -19.10
C VAL A 115 6.80 4.13 -19.11
N LEU A 116 5.84 3.42 -19.72
CA LEU A 116 5.82 1.95 -19.82
C LEU A 116 6.41 1.41 -21.12
N GLU A 117 6.77 2.29 -22.08
CA GLU A 117 7.34 1.88 -23.37
C GLU A 117 8.60 1.02 -23.18
N GLY A 118 8.63 -0.15 -23.83
CA GLY A 118 9.73 -1.12 -23.72
C GLY A 118 9.83 -1.84 -22.36
N LYS A 119 8.90 -1.61 -21.42
CA LYS A 119 8.92 -2.21 -20.08
C LYS A 119 7.79 -3.21 -19.86
N VAL A 120 6.76 -3.21 -20.69
CA VAL A 120 5.62 -4.13 -20.56
C VAL A 120 5.41 -4.86 -21.89
N GLN A 121 5.19 -6.18 -21.82
CA GLN A 121 4.80 -6.94 -22.99
C GLN A 121 3.36 -6.58 -23.38
N VAL A 122 3.19 -6.09 -24.60
CA VAL A 122 1.88 -5.97 -25.25
C VAL A 122 1.70 -7.23 -26.07
N ASP A 123 0.79 -8.10 -25.65
CA ASP A 123 0.45 -9.31 -26.40
C ASP A 123 -0.69 -8.97 -27.37
N PRO A 124 -0.44 -8.91 -28.70
CA PRO A 124 -1.46 -8.55 -29.68
C PRO A 124 -2.62 -9.55 -29.75
N GLN A 125 -2.42 -10.77 -29.23
CA GLN A 125 -3.41 -11.86 -29.24
C GLN A 125 -4.26 -11.89 -27.96
N LYS A 126 -3.92 -11.09 -26.94
CA LYS A 126 -4.76 -10.97 -25.73
C LYS A 126 -5.87 -9.97 -25.97
N ALA A 127 -7.09 -10.42 -25.73
CA ALA A 127 -8.30 -9.60 -25.83
C ALA A 127 -8.36 -8.45 -24.81
N ASP A 128 -7.63 -8.55 -23.69
CA ASP A 128 -7.60 -7.50 -22.67
C ASP A 128 -6.47 -6.49 -22.94
N PRO A 129 -6.80 -5.21 -23.20
CA PRO A 129 -5.79 -4.17 -23.39
C PRO A 129 -4.99 -3.95 -22.10
N LEU A 130 -3.72 -3.54 -22.27
CA LEU A 130 -2.87 -3.11 -21.17
C LEU A 130 -3.58 -2.03 -20.35
N LYS A 131 -3.63 -2.21 -19.02
CA LYS A 131 -4.21 -1.23 -18.09
C LYS A 131 -3.09 -0.41 -17.46
N PRO A 132 -2.64 0.71 -18.06
CA PRO A 132 -1.43 1.42 -17.63
C PRO A 132 -1.48 1.89 -16.16
N LEU A 133 -2.67 2.28 -15.68
CA LEU A 133 -2.86 2.78 -14.32
C LEU A 133 -2.49 1.76 -13.21
N THR A 134 -2.47 0.45 -13.49
CA THR A 134 -2.00 -0.53 -12.48
C THR A 134 -0.52 -0.34 -12.11
N PHE A 135 0.25 0.34 -12.96
CA PHE A 135 1.67 0.64 -12.73
C PHE A 135 1.89 1.94 -11.96
N ALA A 136 0.86 2.78 -11.73
CA ALA A 136 0.98 4.04 -10.99
C ALA A 136 1.68 3.85 -9.63
N ARG A 137 1.40 2.72 -8.95
CA ARG A 137 2.00 2.35 -7.67
C ARG A 137 3.53 2.18 -7.68
N PHE A 138 4.17 2.08 -8.85
CA PHE A 138 5.64 2.01 -8.93
C PHE A 138 6.28 3.40 -8.93
N TYR A 139 5.49 4.43 -9.23
CA TYR A 139 5.92 5.80 -9.44
C TYR A 139 5.51 6.73 -8.30
N LEU A 140 5.20 6.20 -7.11
CA LEU A 140 4.75 7.00 -5.96
C LEU A 140 5.67 8.20 -5.65
N PRO A 141 7.02 8.09 -5.67
CA PRO A 141 7.86 9.26 -5.42
C PRO A 141 7.74 10.36 -6.48
N SER A 142 7.39 10.02 -7.73
CA SER A 142 7.17 11.01 -8.79
C SER A 142 5.77 11.63 -8.71
N LEU A 143 4.79 10.85 -8.27
CA LEU A 143 3.40 11.28 -8.11
C LEU A 143 3.21 12.17 -6.85
N VAL A 144 3.98 11.89 -5.79
CA VAL A 144 3.84 12.56 -4.48
C VAL A 144 5.22 13.04 -3.97
N PRO A 145 5.94 13.90 -4.71
CA PRO A 145 7.37 14.13 -4.49
C PRO A 145 7.73 14.73 -3.13
N HIS A 146 6.81 15.50 -2.54
CA HIS A 146 7.01 16.19 -1.27
C HIS A 146 6.63 15.37 -0.03
N ALA A 147 5.93 14.25 -0.20
CA ALA A 147 5.57 13.40 0.92
C ALA A 147 6.76 12.52 1.34
N GLU A 148 6.97 12.39 2.65
CA GLU A 148 7.92 11.43 3.23
C GLU A 148 7.35 10.01 3.25
N LYS A 149 6.03 9.91 3.41
CA LYS A 149 5.29 8.66 3.52
C LYS A 149 3.93 8.82 2.85
N ALA A 150 3.47 7.78 2.16
CA ALA A 150 2.16 7.73 1.54
C ALA A 150 1.53 6.34 1.73
N ILE A 151 0.20 6.29 1.68
CA ILE A 151 -0.55 5.05 1.54
C ILE A 151 -0.96 4.92 0.08
N TYR A 152 -0.80 3.75 -0.50
CA TYR A 152 -1.43 3.39 -1.77
C TYR A 152 -2.61 2.46 -1.51
N VAL A 153 -3.73 2.71 -2.18
CA VAL A 153 -4.93 1.85 -2.17
C VAL A 153 -5.44 1.62 -3.59
N ASP A 154 -5.90 0.40 -3.88
CA ASP A 154 -6.67 0.08 -5.08
C ASP A 154 -8.11 0.64 -4.97
N ASP A 155 -8.80 0.70 -6.11
CA ASP A 155 -10.15 1.28 -6.25
C ASP A 155 -11.29 0.34 -5.81
N ASP A 156 -10.97 -0.88 -5.39
CA ASP A 156 -11.91 -1.92 -4.97
C ASP A 156 -11.80 -2.22 -3.48
N VAL A 157 -11.53 -1.17 -2.70
CA VAL A 157 -11.44 -1.24 -1.23
C VAL A 157 -12.55 -0.45 -0.54
N VAL A 158 -12.84 -0.84 0.70
CA VAL A 158 -13.61 -0.05 1.67
C VAL A 158 -12.81 0.02 2.96
N VAL A 159 -12.53 1.23 3.42
CA VAL A 159 -11.89 1.49 4.71
C VAL A 159 -12.98 1.69 5.75
N GLN A 160 -12.97 0.90 6.83
CA GLN A 160 -13.97 0.90 7.90
C GLN A 160 -13.45 1.48 9.23
N ASP A 161 -12.14 1.78 9.32
CA ASP A 161 -11.48 2.29 10.53
C ASP A 161 -10.57 3.50 10.20
N ASP A 162 -9.99 4.14 11.21
CA ASP A 162 -9.18 5.34 11.02
C ASP A 162 -7.86 5.04 10.29
N ILE A 163 -7.76 5.53 9.04
CA ILE A 163 -6.60 5.33 8.16
C ILE A 163 -5.29 5.86 8.74
N LEU A 164 -5.33 6.72 9.76
CA LEU A 164 -4.15 7.15 10.51
C LEU A 164 -3.38 5.97 11.12
N GLU A 165 -4.08 4.94 11.59
CA GLU A 165 -3.42 3.76 12.13
C GLU A 165 -2.62 3.03 11.03
N LEU A 166 -3.22 2.85 9.84
CA LEU A 166 -2.51 2.30 8.69
C LEU A 166 -1.29 3.15 8.33
N TYR A 167 -1.44 4.48 8.26
CA TYR A 167 -0.32 5.40 7.98
C TYR A 167 0.82 5.26 8.99
N ASN A 168 0.48 5.04 10.25
CA ASN A 168 1.43 4.89 11.35
C ASN A 168 2.05 3.50 11.47
N THR A 169 1.78 2.58 10.52
CA THR A 169 2.45 1.28 10.44
C THR A 169 3.97 1.44 10.63
N PRO A 170 4.56 0.77 11.64
CA PRO A 170 6.00 0.84 11.88
C PRO A 170 6.78 0.26 10.71
N LEU A 171 7.77 1.00 10.22
CA LEU A 171 8.70 0.55 9.19
C LEU A 171 10.06 0.31 9.83
N LYS A 172 10.60 -0.90 9.65
CA LYS A 172 11.96 -1.22 10.12
C LYS A 172 12.99 -0.34 9.39
N PRO A 173 14.15 -0.04 10.00
CA PRO A 173 15.21 0.71 9.33
C PRO A 173 15.58 0.08 7.98
N GLY A 174 15.67 0.91 6.94
CA GLY A 174 15.96 0.47 5.57
C GLY A 174 14.78 -0.19 4.83
N HIS A 175 13.59 -0.31 5.42
CA HIS A 175 12.42 -0.81 4.69
C HIS A 175 11.65 0.35 4.05
N ALA A 176 11.57 0.34 2.72
CA ALA A 176 10.88 1.37 1.95
C ALA A 176 9.34 1.19 1.90
N ALA A 177 8.81 0.04 2.33
CA ALA A 177 7.37 -0.21 2.35
C ALA A 177 6.95 -1.23 3.41
N ALA A 178 5.65 -1.25 3.71
CA ALA A 178 4.99 -2.34 4.41
C ALA A 178 3.82 -2.89 3.60
N PHE A 179 3.65 -4.21 3.62
CA PHE A 179 2.57 -4.92 2.92
C PHE A 179 1.86 -5.90 3.85
N SER A 180 0.66 -6.33 3.48
CA SER A 180 0.00 -7.47 4.13
C SER A 180 0.35 -8.76 3.39
N ASP A 181 0.86 -9.75 4.12
CA ASP A 181 1.13 -11.10 3.62
C ASP A 181 -0.14 -11.77 3.12
N ASP A 182 -0.03 -12.61 2.08
CA ASP A 182 -1.16 -13.23 1.38
C ASP A 182 -1.56 -14.61 1.95
N CYS A 183 -0.69 -15.26 2.74
CA CYS A 183 -0.80 -16.66 3.14
C CYS A 183 -1.47 -16.90 4.50
N ASP A 184 -2.39 -16.04 4.90
CA ASP A 184 -3.08 -16.15 6.19
C ASP A 184 -3.93 -17.45 6.29
N SER A 185 -4.29 -17.84 7.52
CA SER A 185 -4.93 -19.14 7.81
C SER A 185 -6.22 -19.44 7.03
N THR A 186 -6.91 -18.43 6.48
CA THR A 186 -8.10 -18.64 5.65
C THR A 186 -7.77 -19.18 4.26
N THR A 187 -6.59 -18.86 3.70
CA THR A 187 -6.13 -19.36 2.39
C THR A 187 -5.77 -20.84 2.42
N ASN A 188 -5.22 -21.32 3.54
CA ASN A 188 -4.87 -22.74 3.72
C ASN A 188 -6.10 -23.67 3.82
N LYS A 189 -7.29 -23.14 4.11
CA LYS A 189 -8.53 -23.95 4.22
C LYS A 189 -9.21 -24.22 2.89
N VAL A 190 -8.88 -23.45 1.85
CA VAL A 190 -9.40 -23.64 0.49
C VAL A 190 -8.24 -23.98 -0.43
N ALA A 191 -7.66 -25.17 -0.22
CA ALA A 191 -6.87 -25.80 -1.26
C ALA A 191 -7.81 -26.10 -2.43
N VAL A 192 -7.90 -25.19 -3.39
CA VAL A 192 -8.58 -25.47 -4.66
C VAL A 192 -7.75 -26.56 -5.34
N ARG A 193 -8.20 -27.81 -5.23
CA ARG A 193 -7.62 -28.95 -5.95
C ARG A 193 -7.53 -28.57 -7.43
N GLY A 194 -6.32 -28.34 -7.94
CA GLY A 194 -6.06 -28.00 -9.34
C GLY A 194 -5.70 -26.54 -9.64
N ALA A 195 -5.85 -25.59 -8.69
CA ALA A 195 -5.27 -24.26 -8.83
C ALA A 195 -3.92 -24.25 -8.10
N GLY A 196 -2.81 -24.12 -8.83
CA GLY A 196 -1.49 -24.03 -8.22
C GLY A 196 -1.41 -22.88 -7.21
N ASN A 197 -0.51 -22.99 -6.24
CA ASN A 197 -0.38 -22.08 -5.11
C ASN A 197 -0.22 -20.61 -5.56
N GLN A 198 -1.30 -19.82 -5.50
CA GLN A 198 -1.36 -18.40 -5.90
C GLN A 198 -0.88 -17.43 -4.80
N TYR A 199 -0.51 -17.95 -3.63
CA TYR A 199 -0.18 -17.14 -2.45
C TYR A 199 1.32 -17.17 -2.11
N ASN A 200 2.10 -17.96 -2.85
CA ASN A 200 3.54 -18.05 -2.67
C ASN A 200 4.26 -17.60 -3.94
N TYR A 201 5.55 -17.30 -3.82
CA TYR A 201 6.39 -16.83 -4.94
C TYR A 201 6.36 -17.75 -6.17
N ILE A 202 6.17 -19.06 -6.01
CA ILE A 202 6.01 -20.01 -7.13
C ILE A 202 4.82 -19.68 -8.05
N GLY A 203 3.78 -19.02 -7.53
CA GLY A 203 2.62 -18.57 -8.30
C GLY A 203 2.90 -17.35 -9.20
N PHE A 204 3.98 -16.60 -8.92
CA PHE A 204 4.29 -15.33 -9.56
C PHE A 204 5.57 -15.36 -10.40
N LEU A 205 6.54 -16.21 -10.07
CA LEU A 205 7.85 -16.26 -10.73
C LEU A 205 8.07 -17.60 -11.42
N ASP A 206 8.71 -17.57 -12.59
CA ASP A 206 9.10 -18.79 -13.29
C ASP A 206 10.48 -19.28 -12.82
N TYR A 207 10.48 -20.23 -11.88
CA TYR A 207 11.68 -20.86 -11.33
C TYR A 207 12.45 -21.72 -12.35
N LYS A 208 11.91 -21.96 -13.55
CA LYS A 208 12.65 -22.58 -14.67
C LYS A 208 13.64 -21.61 -15.30
N LYS A 209 13.48 -20.29 -15.10
CA LYS A 209 14.39 -19.26 -15.62
C LYS A 209 15.61 -19.14 -14.72
N GLU A 210 16.81 -19.16 -15.32
CA GLU A 210 18.07 -19.06 -14.58
C GLU A 210 18.18 -17.75 -13.80
N THR A 211 17.73 -16.65 -14.39
CA THR A 211 17.67 -15.32 -13.77
C THR A 211 16.89 -15.32 -12.47
N ILE A 212 15.76 -16.04 -12.40
CA ILE A 212 14.99 -16.20 -11.15
C ILE A 212 15.73 -17.08 -10.14
N ARG A 213 16.32 -18.20 -10.57
CA ARG A 213 17.07 -19.10 -9.65
C ARG A 213 18.26 -18.40 -9.00
N LYS A 214 18.97 -17.53 -9.73
CA LYS A 214 20.12 -16.77 -9.23
C LYS A 214 19.78 -15.80 -8.09
N LEU A 215 18.52 -15.40 -7.97
CA LEU A 215 18.05 -14.57 -6.85
C LEU A 215 17.98 -15.35 -5.53
N ALA A 216 18.07 -16.68 -5.56
CA ALA A 216 18.04 -17.55 -4.38
C ALA A 216 16.80 -17.35 -3.46
N MET A 217 15.70 -16.84 -4.02
CA MET A 217 14.43 -16.72 -3.32
C MET A 217 13.78 -18.11 -3.20
N LYS A 218 13.15 -18.41 -2.07
CA LYS A 218 12.47 -19.71 -1.90
C LYS A 218 11.09 -19.67 -2.56
N ALA A 219 10.80 -20.68 -3.38
CA ALA A 219 9.52 -20.86 -4.08
C ALA A 219 8.29 -20.88 -3.14
N ASN A 220 8.47 -21.39 -1.92
CA ASN A 220 7.43 -21.45 -0.89
C ASN A 220 7.38 -20.21 0.02
N THR A 221 8.14 -19.15 -0.27
CA THR A 221 8.00 -17.88 0.45
C THR A 221 6.58 -17.37 0.25
N CYS A 222 5.98 -16.85 1.31
CA CYS A 222 4.68 -16.19 1.23
C CYS A 222 4.77 -14.90 0.40
N SER A 223 3.82 -14.67 -0.51
CA SER A 223 3.69 -13.37 -1.20
C SER A 223 2.95 -12.36 -0.33
N PHE A 224 2.90 -11.12 -0.79
CA PHE A 224 2.06 -10.09 -0.22
C PHE A 224 1.13 -9.50 -1.28
N ASN A 225 0.03 -8.89 -0.84
CA ASN A 225 -0.89 -8.18 -1.72
C ASN A 225 -0.42 -6.72 -1.93
N PRO A 226 -0.20 -6.26 -3.17
CA PRO A 226 0.29 -4.90 -3.44
C PRO A 226 -0.83 -3.86 -3.68
N GLY A 227 -2.10 -4.22 -3.44
CA GLY A 227 -3.23 -3.30 -3.62
C GLY A 227 -3.50 -2.40 -2.43
N VAL A 228 -2.90 -2.68 -1.26
CA VAL A 228 -2.88 -1.77 -0.11
C VAL A 228 -1.50 -1.84 0.53
N PHE A 229 -0.79 -0.72 0.58
CA PHE A 229 0.52 -0.66 1.23
C PHE A 229 0.90 0.73 1.71
N VAL A 230 1.83 0.77 2.66
CA VAL A 230 2.43 2.00 3.18
C VAL A 230 3.82 2.12 2.61
N ALA A 231 4.14 3.26 1.99
CA ALA A 231 5.44 3.54 1.40
C ALA A 231 6.17 4.63 2.18
N ASN A 232 7.41 4.37 2.59
CA ASN A 232 8.35 5.41 2.99
C ASN A 232 9.02 5.94 1.71
N LEU A 233 8.55 7.09 1.23
CA LEU A 233 9.00 7.68 -0.02
C LEU A 233 10.42 8.23 0.07
N THR A 234 10.88 8.60 1.27
CA THR A 234 12.28 8.98 1.50
C THR A 234 13.21 7.79 1.26
N GLU A 235 12.92 6.66 1.90
CA GLU A 235 13.70 5.42 1.72
C GLU A 235 13.56 4.86 0.30
N TRP A 236 12.36 4.93 -0.28
CA TRP A 236 12.10 4.51 -1.65
C TRP A 236 12.95 5.28 -2.67
N LYS A 237 13.09 6.60 -2.47
CA LYS A 237 13.98 7.47 -3.26
C LYS A 237 15.44 7.11 -3.03
N LEU A 238 15.86 6.98 -1.77
CA LEU A 238 17.24 6.66 -1.39
C LEU A 238 17.74 5.35 -2.04
N GLN A 239 16.90 4.32 -2.06
CA GLN A 239 17.23 3.02 -2.64
C GLN A 239 16.96 2.92 -4.15
N ASN A 240 16.47 3.97 -4.80
CA ASN A 240 16.07 3.97 -6.20
C ASN A 240 15.09 2.82 -6.55
N ILE A 241 14.13 2.52 -5.68
CA ILE A 241 13.21 1.37 -5.83
C ILE A 241 12.47 1.40 -7.16
N THR A 242 11.99 2.57 -7.60
CA THR A 242 11.31 2.70 -8.91
C THR A 242 12.20 2.22 -10.06
N LYS A 243 13.50 2.53 -10.06
CA LYS A 243 14.43 2.05 -11.09
C LYS A 243 14.66 0.55 -11.03
N GLN A 244 14.66 -0.03 -9.83
CA GLN A 244 14.74 -1.48 -9.66
C GLN A 244 13.49 -2.17 -10.21
N LEU A 245 12.30 -1.62 -9.95
CA LEU A 245 11.04 -2.13 -10.51
C LEU A 245 11.04 -2.07 -12.04
N GLU A 246 11.42 -0.92 -12.62
CA GLU A 246 11.55 -0.75 -14.07
C GLU A 246 12.53 -1.76 -14.68
N LYS A 247 13.66 -2.02 -14.03
CA LYS A 247 14.63 -3.03 -14.48
C LYS A 247 13.98 -4.41 -14.59
N TRP A 248 13.22 -4.83 -13.58
CA TRP A 248 12.55 -6.13 -13.60
C TRP A 248 11.44 -6.21 -14.66
N MET A 249 10.73 -5.11 -14.88
CA MET A 249 9.76 -4.98 -15.97
C MET A 249 10.42 -5.20 -17.34
N THR A 250 11.52 -4.48 -17.64
CA THR A 250 12.28 -4.64 -18.88
C THR A 250 12.86 -6.04 -19.04
N LEU A 251 13.44 -6.63 -17.99
CA LEU A 251 13.96 -8.00 -18.04
C LEU A 251 12.86 -9.01 -18.33
N ASN A 252 11.67 -8.83 -17.76
CA ASN A 252 10.54 -9.70 -18.06
C ASN A 252 10.07 -9.60 -19.52
N VAL A 253 10.20 -8.43 -20.16
CA VAL A 253 9.94 -8.29 -21.61
C VAL A 253 10.88 -9.18 -22.42
N ALA A 254 12.16 -9.22 -22.07
CA ALA A 254 13.18 -9.98 -22.78
C ALA A 254 13.19 -11.48 -22.46
N GLU A 255 12.95 -11.86 -21.21
CA GLU A 255 13.21 -13.23 -20.72
C GLU A 255 11.96 -13.98 -20.25
N GLU A 256 10.80 -13.30 -20.15
CA GLU A 256 9.54 -13.89 -19.70
C GLU A 256 9.65 -14.53 -18.30
N LEU A 257 10.11 -13.75 -17.34
CA LEU A 257 10.47 -14.21 -15.99
C LEU A 257 9.28 -14.51 -15.08
N TYR A 258 8.11 -13.95 -15.38
CA TYR A 258 6.92 -14.05 -14.53
C TYR A 258 6.06 -15.25 -14.92
N SER A 259 5.50 -15.90 -13.91
CA SER A 259 4.57 -17.02 -14.12
C SER A 259 3.30 -16.53 -14.81
N ARG A 260 2.98 -17.10 -15.97
CA ARG A 260 1.81 -16.74 -16.78
C ARG A 260 0.56 -17.56 -16.45
N THR A 261 0.70 -18.64 -15.69
CA THR A 261 -0.33 -19.69 -15.60
C THR A 261 -1.01 -19.78 -14.23
N LEU A 262 -0.47 -19.14 -13.19
CA LEU A 262 -0.92 -19.35 -11.81
C LEU A 262 -1.62 -18.13 -11.20
N ALA A 263 -0.93 -17.01 -10.96
CA ALA A 263 -1.50 -15.87 -10.23
C ALA A 263 -1.94 -14.68 -11.12
N GLY A 264 -1.61 -14.68 -12.42
CA GLY A 264 -2.18 -13.74 -13.39
C GLY A 264 -1.88 -12.24 -13.14
N SER A 265 -0.73 -11.89 -12.58
CA SER A 265 -0.34 -10.49 -12.30
C SER A 265 1.01 -10.14 -12.91
N ILE A 266 1.08 -9.03 -13.67
CA ILE A 266 2.32 -8.49 -14.23
C ILE A 266 3.01 -7.46 -13.33
N THR A 267 2.29 -6.89 -12.36
CA THR A 267 2.81 -5.88 -11.42
C THR A 267 3.25 -6.44 -10.09
N THR A 268 2.69 -7.56 -9.65
CA THR A 268 3.08 -8.19 -8.37
C THR A 268 4.51 -8.76 -8.42
N PRO A 269 4.94 -9.49 -9.47
CA PRO A 269 6.28 -10.06 -9.52
C PRO A 269 7.46 -9.08 -9.28
N PRO A 270 7.56 -7.90 -9.93
CA PRO A 270 8.68 -6.98 -9.67
C PRO A 270 8.67 -6.46 -8.24
N LEU A 271 7.50 -6.21 -7.63
CA LEU A 271 7.40 -5.83 -6.22
C LEU A 271 7.89 -6.95 -5.32
N LEU A 272 7.47 -8.19 -5.55
CA LEU A 272 7.91 -9.35 -4.78
C LEU A 272 9.44 -9.54 -4.83
N ILE A 273 10.06 -9.28 -5.98
CA ILE A 273 11.52 -9.37 -6.14
C ILE A 273 12.22 -8.25 -5.37
N VAL A 274 11.82 -6.99 -5.61
CA VAL A 274 12.49 -5.82 -5.03
C VAL A 274 12.31 -5.75 -3.51
N PHE A 275 11.15 -6.14 -3.00
CA PHE A 275 10.85 -6.14 -1.57
C PHE A 275 11.09 -7.48 -0.89
N TYR A 276 11.77 -8.45 -1.52
CA TYR A 276 12.04 -9.75 -0.92
C TYR A 276 12.80 -9.59 0.40
N LYS A 277 12.13 -9.89 1.53
CA LYS A 277 12.63 -9.67 2.92
C LYS A 277 13.02 -8.22 3.25
N GLN A 278 12.68 -7.26 2.41
CA GLN A 278 13.01 -5.83 2.56
C GLN A 278 11.75 -4.97 2.74
N HIS A 279 10.73 -5.54 3.40
CA HIS A 279 9.48 -4.85 3.72
C HIS A 279 9.05 -5.16 5.15
N SER A 280 8.26 -4.25 5.72
CA SER A 280 7.60 -4.46 7.01
C SER A 280 6.20 -5.04 6.81
N SER A 281 5.56 -5.52 7.86
CA SER A 281 4.24 -6.14 7.77
C SER A 281 3.15 -5.14 8.18
N ILE A 282 2.05 -5.13 7.44
CA ILE A 282 0.78 -4.50 7.82
C ILE A 282 -0.06 -5.54 8.56
N ASP A 283 -0.82 -5.12 9.58
CA ASP A 283 -1.81 -5.97 10.23
C ASP A 283 -2.82 -6.51 9.20
N PRO A 284 -3.05 -7.83 9.10
CA PRO A 284 -3.99 -8.43 8.15
C PRO A 284 -5.42 -7.83 8.19
N MET A 285 -5.85 -7.23 9.31
CA MET A 285 -7.14 -6.54 9.41
C MET A 285 -7.24 -5.29 8.51
N TRP A 286 -6.10 -4.71 8.11
CA TRP A 286 -5.97 -3.62 7.14
C TRP A 286 -5.90 -4.09 5.69
N ASN A 287 -6.06 -5.39 5.42
CA ASN A 287 -6.20 -5.91 4.06
C ASN A 287 -6.97 -7.25 4.04
N VAL A 288 -8.24 -7.21 4.49
CA VAL A 288 -9.16 -8.37 4.41
C VAL A 288 -9.59 -8.56 2.96
N ARG A 289 -8.83 -9.43 2.30
CA ARG A 289 -8.77 -9.63 0.86
C ARG A 289 -9.54 -10.85 0.37
N HIS A 290 -9.51 -11.02 -0.95
CA HIS A 290 -10.17 -12.06 -1.74
C HIS A 290 -11.70 -11.97 -1.72
N LEU A 291 -12.27 -10.82 -1.37
CA LEU A 291 -13.73 -10.64 -1.47
C LEU A 291 -14.20 -10.64 -2.93
N GLY A 292 -13.29 -10.38 -3.87
CA GLY A 292 -13.54 -10.43 -5.31
C GLY A 292 -13.10 -11.73 -5.99
N SER A 293 -12.59 -12.72 -5.26
CA SER A 293 -12.16 -14.00 -5.88
C SER A 293 -13.34 -14.89 -6.25
N SER A 294 -14.48 -14.74 -5.56
CA SER A 294 -15.73 -15.44 -5.84
C SER A 294 -16.92 -14.58 -5.38
N ALA A 295 -18.12 -14.88 -5.89
CA ALA A 295 -19.35 -14.27 -5.37
C ALA A 295 -19.80 -14.82 -4.00
N GLY A 296 -19.13 -15.86 -3.49
CA GLY A 296 -19.46 -16.51 -2.21
C GLY A 296 -18.89 -15.77 -1.00
N LYS A 297 -19.56 -15.91 0.14
CA LYS A 297 -19.13 -15.31 1.42
C LYS A 297 -18.00 -16.14 2.04
N ARG A 298 -16.76 -15.65 1.90
CA ARG A 298 -15.54 -16.29 2.42
C ARG A 298 -15.38 -16.15 3.94
N TYR A 299 -15.61 -14.95 4.46
CA TYR A 299 -15.53 -14.64 5.89
C TYR A 299 -16.91 -14.69 6.52
N SER A 300 -17.02 -14.65 7.85
CA SER A 300 -18.30 -14.46 8.52
C SER A 300 -18.70 -12.97 8.51
N PRO A 301 -20.01 -12.63 8.58
CA PRO A 301 -20.44 -11.24 8.69
C PRO A 301 -19.83 -10.48 9.89
N GLN A 302 -19.62 -11.18 11.02
CA GLN A 302 -18.99 -10.59 12.21
C GLN A 302 -17.52 -10.24 11.95
N PHE A 303 -16.79 -11.10 11.24
CA PHE A 303 -15.41 -10.83 10.86
C PHE A 303 -15.32 -9.67 9.87
N VAL A 304 -16.20 -9.62 8.87
CA VAL A 304 -16.28 -8.49 7.92
C VAL A 304 -16.57 -7.18 8.64
N LYS A 305 -17.46 -7.19 9.63
CA LYS A 305 -17.75 -6.01 10.47
C LYS A 305 -16.54 -5.57 11.31
N ALA A 306 -15.70 -6.49 11.75
CA ALA A 306 -14.52 -6.20 12.55
C ALA A 306 -13.29 -5.80 11.71
N ALA A 307 -13.28 -6.10 10.42
CA ALA A 307 -12.21 -5.75 9.49
C ALA A 307 -12.00 -4.23 9.44
N LYS A 308 -10.75 -3.77 9.34
CA LYS A 308 -10.42 -2.35 9.19
C LYS A 308 -10.46 -1.91 7.73
N LEU A 309 -10.11 -2.82 6.83
CA LEU A 309 -10.21 -2.60 5.39
C LEU A 309 -10.64 -3.89 4.68
N LEU A 310 -11.64 -3.76 3.82
CA LEU A 310 -12.17 -4.82 2.96
C LEU A 310 -11.68 -4.61 1.53
N HIS A 311 -11.24 -5.67 0.87
CA HIS A 311 -10.61 -5.59 -0.46
C HIS A 311 -11.20 -6.64 -1.41
N TRP A 312 -11.83 -6.17 -2.49
CA TRP A 312 -12.43 -6.98 -3.56
C TRP A 312 -11.44 -7.29 -4.70
N ASN A 313 -10.20 -7.62 -4.35
CA ASN A 313 -9.21 -8.10 -5.32
C ASN A 313 -9.71 -9.41 -5.97
N GLY A 314 -9.66 -9.46 -7.30
CA GLY A 314 -10.21 -10.53 -8.12
C GLY A 314 -11.19 -10.03 -9.17
N HIS A 315 -12.00 -10.92 -9.74
CA HIS A 315 -12.91 -10.61 -10.85
C HIS A 315 -14.27 -10.06 -10.40
N PHE A 316 -14.77 -10.49 -9.24
CA PHE A 316 -16.10 -10.14 -8.75
C PHE A 316 -16.06 -8.79 -8.02
N LYS A 317 -16.33 -7.71 -8.75
CA LYS A 317 -16.35 -6.35 -8.20
C LYS A 317 -17.67 -6.02 -7.52
N PRO A 318 -17.68 -5.27 -6.40
CA PRO A 318 -18.88 -5.01 -5.63
C PRO A 318 -19.92 -4.19 -6.39
N TRP A 319 -19.53 -3.40 -7.40
CA TRP A 319 -20.45 -2.70 -8.32
C TRP A 319 -20.94 -3.56 -9.50
N GLY A 320 -20.42 -4.77 -9.66
CA GLY A 320 -20.85 -5.73 -10.67
C GLY A 320 -22.12 -6.49 -10.29
N ARG A 321 -22.55 -7.40 -11.17
CA ARG A 321 -23.82 -8.15 -11.02
C ARG A 321 -23.92 -8.97 -9.74
N THR A 322 -22.84 -9.62 -9.35
CA THR A 322 -22.75 -10.48 -8.16
C THR A 322 -21.39 -10.28 -7.49
N ALA A 323 -21.40 -10.10 -6.18
CA ALA A 323 -20.19 -9.98 -5.37
C ALA A 323 -20.47 -10.38 -3.93
N SER A 324 -19.44 -10.87 -3.24
CA SER A 324 -19.53 -11.08 -1.79
C SER A 324 -19.68 -9.73 -1.09
N TYR A 325 -20.54 -9.62 -0.09
CA TYR A 325 -20.66 -8.42 0.76
C TYR A 325 -20.90 -7.09 0.00
N ALA A 326 -21.57 -7.13 -1.17
CA ALA A 326 -21.86 -5.94 -1.95
C ALA A 326 -22.63 -4.88 -1.14
N GLU A 327 -23.50 -5.32 -0.22
CA GLU A 327 -24.27 -4.48 0.70
C GLU A 327 -23.40 -3.64 1.66
N VAL A 328 -22.16 -4.07 1.91
CA VAL A 328 -21.21 -3.32 2.75
C VAL A 328 -20.56 -2.21 1.93
N TRP A 329 -20.21 -2.50 0.68
CA TRP A 329 -19.63 -1.53 -0.25
C TRP A 329 -20.65 -0.46 -0.69
N GLU A 330 -21.90 -0.85 -0.92
CA GLU A 330 -22.98 0.05 -1.36
C GLU A 330 -23.25 1.22 -0.41
N LYS A 331 -22.95 1.07 0.88
CA LYS A 331 -23.06 2.17 1.87
C LYS A 331 -22.18 3.36 1.53
N TRP A 332 -21.10 3.11 0.79
CA TRP A 332 -20.11 4.11 0.40
C TRP A 332 -20.28 4.55 -1.06
N TYR A 333 -21.20 3.95 -1.80
CA TYR A 333 -21.48 4.34 -3.18
C TYR A 333 -22.09 5.74 -3.23
N VAL A 334 -21.54 6.57 -4.11
CA VAL A 334 -22.07 7.90 -4.42
C VAL A 334 -22.52 7.86 -5.89
N PRO A 335 -23.79 8.15 -6.21
CA PRO A 335 -24.26 8.12 -7.59
C PRO A 335 -23.44 9.00 -8.53
N ASP A 336 -23.17 8.49 -9.73
CA ASP A 336 -22.51 9.24 -10.81
C ASP A 336 -23.46 10.31 -11.37
N PRO A 337 -23.11 11.61 -11.33
CA PRO A 337 -23.94 12.67 -11.88
C PRO A 337 -24.09 12.61 -13.41
N THR A 338 -23.21 11.90 -14.13
CA THR A 338 -23.31 11.70 -15.59
C THR A 338 -24.14 10.48 -15.97
N GLY A 339 -24.34 9.54 -15.04
CA GLY A 339 -24.97 8.25 -15.29
C GLY A 339 -24.13 7.26 -16.11
N LYS A 340 -22.85 7.56 -16.41
CA LYS A 340 -21.96 6.64 -17.13
C LYS A 340 -21.62 5.40 -16.30
N PHE A 341 -21.45 5.58 -15.00
CA PHE A 341 -21.27 4.51 -14.02
C PHE A 341 -22.57 4.26 -13.26
N SER A 342 -22.97 3.00 -13.19
CA SER A 342 -24.12 2.57 -12.39
C SER A 342 -23.89 1.19 -11.80
N LEU A 343 -24.60 0.91 -10.71
CA LEU A 343 -24.55 -0.41 -10.09
C LEU A 343 -25.32 -1.40 -10.96
N ILE A 344 -24.67 -2.50 -11.32
CA ILE A 344 -25.34 -3.59 -12.01
C ILE A 344 -25.94 -4.49 -10.94
N ARG A 345 -27.25 -4.40 -10.71
CA ARG A 345 -27.98 -5.26 -9.76
C ARG A 345 -29.03 -6.08 -10.48
N ARG A 346 -29.30 -7.29 -9.97
CA ARG A 346 -30.60 -7.89 -10.23
C ARG A 346 -31.60 -7.12 -9.38
N HIS A 347 -32.55 -6.44 -10.00
CA HIS A 347 -33.80 -6.12 -9.31
C HIS A 347 -34.36 -7.43 -8.79
N SER A 348 -34.45 -7.59 -7.47
CA SER A 348 -35.33 -8.58 -6.87
C SER A 348 -36.76 -8.04 -6.91
N GLU A 349 -37.31 -7.89 -8.11
CA GLU A 349 -38.76 -7.74 -8.33
C GLU A 349 -39.44 -9.10 -8.11
N ALA A 350 -39.29 -9.67 -6.92
CA ALA A 350 -39.87 -10.98 -6.59
C ALA A 350 -40.31 -11.15 -5.12
N TYR A 351 -40.40 -10.08 -4.33
CA TYR A 351 -40.86 -10.17 -2.93
C TYR A 351 -41.86 -9.09 -2.49
N GLU A 352 -42.58 -8.44 -3.41
CA GLU A 352 -43.79 -7.64 -3.08
C GLU A 352 -45.03 -8.09 -3.87
N ALA A 353 -45.08 -9.35 -4.30
CA ALA A 353 -46.30 -9.97 -4.80
C ALA A 353 -46.46 -11.36 -4.19
N LYS A 354 -46.91 -11.41 -2.93
CA LYS A 354 -47.76 -12.49 -2.40
C LYS A 354 -48.44 -12.05 -1.11
#